data_AF-A0A8T7CLN6-F1
#
_entry.id   AF-A0A8T7CLN6-F1
#
_cell.length_a   1.000
_cell.length_b   1.000
_cell.length_c   1.000
_cell.angle_alpha   90.00
_cell.angle_beta   90.00
_cell.angle_gamma   90.00
#
_symmetry.space_group_name_H-M   'P 1'
#
loop_
_entity.id
_entity.type
_entity.pdbx_description
1 polymer ?
#
loop_
_entity_poly.entity_id
_entity_poly.type
_entity_poly.pdbx_seq_one_letter_code
_entity_poly.pdbx_strand_id
1 'polypeptide(L)'
;MAKRNKQRAFALTIQSTDHLMAEQHYEAAANILVRYLAIHPPQAQVLRRLGQIRMFQGRPHDAVPFLAQALKIETAVKNAA
;
A
#
# COMPACT_ATOMS: atom_id res chain seq x y z
N MET A 1 19.82 -4.45 -13.61
CA MET A 1 19.74 -4.92 -12.21
C MET A 1 18.70 -4.18 -11.34
N ALA A 2 18.37 -2.90 -11.61
CA ALA A 2 17.44 -2.12 -10.78
C ALA A 2 15.98 -2.65 -10.70
N LYS A 3 15.43 -3.22 -11.78
CA LYS A 3 14.03 -3.70 -11.82
C LYS A 3 13.78 -4.88 -10.87
N ARG A 4 14.72 -5.83 -10.80
CA ARG A 4 14.63 -7.03 -9.93
C ARG A 4 14.70 -6.67 -8.44
N ASN A 5 15.50 -5.66 -8.08
CA ASN A 5 15.60 -5.17 -6.71
C ASN A 5 14.31 -4.46 -6.28
N LYS A 6 13.70 -3.64 -7.14
CA LYS A 6 12.41 -2.99 -6.87
C LYS A 6 11.28 -4.00 -6.66
N GLN A 7 11.23 -5.06 -7.47
CA GLN A 7 10.22 -6.12 -7.34
C GLN A 7 10.39 -6.94 -6.05
N ARG A 8 11.63 -7.23 -5.66
CA ARG A 8 11.90 -7.90 -4.37
C ARG A 8 11.53 -7.04 -3.17
N ALA A 9 11.92 -5.76 -3.20
CA ALA A 9 11.56 -4.81 -2.14
C ALA A 9 10.05 -4.67 -1.99
N PHE A 10 9.33 -4.60 -3.12
CA PHE A 10 7.88 -4.61 -3.12
C PHE A 10 7.30 -5.87 -2.47
N ALA A 11 7.67 -7.06 -2.98
CA ALA A 11 7.14 -8.33 -2.48
C ALA A 11 7.36 -8.50 -0.97
N LEU A 12 8.57 -8.17 -0.48
CA LEU A 12 8.89 -8.23 0.95
C LEU A 12 8.05 -7.25 1.76
N THR A 13 7.91 -6.01 1.27
CA THR A 13 7.08 -4.98 1.92
C THR A 13 5.64 -5.45 2.05
N ILE A 14 5.08 -6.02 0.99
CA ILE A 14 3.72 -6.55 0.99
C ILE A 14 3.57 -7.70 1.99
N GLN A 15 4.48 -8.67 1.97
CA GLN A 15 4.44 -9.82 2.87
C GLN A 15 4.56 -9.41 4.35
N SER A 16 5.50 -8.52 4.69
CA SER A 16 5.66 -8.02 6.06
C SER A 16 4.43 -7.22 6.51
N THR A 17 3.83 -6.44 5.62
CA THR A 17 2.59 -5.71 5.91
C THR A 17 1.44 -6.67 6.20
N ASP A 18 1.25 -7.70 5.37
CA ASP A 18 0.21 -8.71 5.57
C ASP A 18 0.35 -9.42 6.91
N HIS A 19 1.57 -9.82 7.25
CA HIS A 19 1.87 -10.46 8.52
C HIS A 19 1.53 -9.55 9.71
N LEU A 20 1.97 -8.29 9.69
CA LEU A 20 1.64 -7.33 10.75
C LEU A 20 0.15 -7.03 10.85
N MET A 21 -0.56 -6.99 9.73
CA MET A 21 -2.03 -6.84 9.74
C MET A 21 -2.73 -8.04 10.37
N ALA A 22 -2.24 -9.26 10.12
CA ALA A 22 -2.78 -10.48 10.73
C ALA A 22 -2.57 -10.48 12.26
N GLU A 23 -1.45 -9.92 12.73
CA GLU A 23 -1.15 -9.72 14.15
C GLU A 23 -1.77 -8.45 14.75
N GLN A 24 -2.60 -7.74 13.98
CA GLN A 24 -3.24 -6.47 14.39
C GLN A 24 -2.25 -5.35 14.74
N HIS A 25 -0.99 -5.47 14.31
CA HIS A 25 0.04 -4.43 14.41
C HIS A 25 -0.12 -3.38 13.31
N TYR A 26 -1.29 -2.74 13.26
CA TYR A 26 -1.70 -1.84 12.18
C TYR A 26 -0.79 -0.62 12.03
N GLU A 27 -0.27 -0.06 13.12
CA GLU A 27 0.62 1.11 13.03
C GLU A 27 1.99 0.74 12.44
N ALA A 28 2.52 -0.42 12.81
CA ALA A 28 3.76 -0.94 12.21
C ALA A 28 3.54 -1.25 10.72
N ALA A 29 2.41 -1.87 10.36
CA ALA A 29 2.04 -2.14 8.97
C ALA A 29 1.95 -0.85 8.15
N ALA A 30 1.30 0.20 8.69
CA ALA A 30 1.22 1.51 8.02
C ALA A 30 2.61 2.14 7.82
N ASN A 31 3.46 2.09 8.85
CA ASN A 31 4.80 2.67 8.80
C ASN A 31 5.69 2.03 7.73
N ILE A 32 5.60 0.71 7.53
CA ILE A 32 6.33 0.03 6.46
C ILE A 32 5.89 0.54 5.08
N LEU A 33 4.59 0.65 4.84
CA LEU A 33 4.06 1.13 3.56
C LEU A 33 4.38 2.61 3.31
N VAL A 34 4.32 3.46 4.34
CA VAL A 34 4.71 4.88 4.23
C VAL A 34 6.18 5.01 3.86
N ARG A 35 7.07 4.25 4.52
CA ARG A 35 8.51 4.22 4.17
C ARG A 35 8.74 3.72 2.74
N TYR A 36 7.97 2.73 2.30
CA TYR A 36 8.03 2.25 0.92
C TYR A 36 7.67 3.36 -0.08
N LEU A 37 6.58 4.11 0.16
CA LEU A 37 6.14 5.22 -0.70
C LEU A 37 7.09 6.42 -0.71
N ALA A 38 7.91 6.60 0.32
CA ALA A 38 8.92 7.65 0.34
C ALA A 38 10.06 7.41 -0.68
N ILE A 39 10.26 6.15 -1.10
CA ILE A 39 11.37 5.74 -1.99
C ILE A 39 10.82 5.32 -3.36
N HIS A 40 9.60 4.79 -3.39
CA HIS A 40 9.00 4.21 -4.59
C HIS A 40 7.76 4.99 -5.02
N PRO A 41 7.54 5.16 -6.33
CA PRO A 41 6.31 5.76 -6.83
C PRO A 41 5.05 5.08 -6.27
N PRO A 42 3.97 5.83 -6.04
CA PRO A 42 2.72 5.26 -5.54
C PRO A 42 2.21 4.14 -6.42
N GLN A 43 1.87 3.02 -5.78
CA GLN A 43 1.31 1.84 -6.42
C GLN A 43 -0.08 1.59 -5.83
N ALA A 44 -1.04 1.25 -6.69
CA ALA A 44 -2.43 1.04 -6.28
C ALA A 44 -2.54 0.03 -5.14
N GLN A 45 -1.79 -1.09 -5.19
CA GLN A 45 -1.81 -2.10 -4.15
C GLN A 45 -1.31 -1.57 -2.79
N VAL A 46 -0.28 -0.71 -2.76
CA VAL A 46 0.26 -0.13 -1.51
C VAL A 46 -0.75 0.85 -0.91
N LEU A 47 -1.32 1.71 -1.74
CA LEU A 47 -2.34 2.67 -1.33
C LEU A 47 -3.59 1.96 -0.83
N ARG A 48 -4.03 0.90 -1.51
CA ARG A 48 -5.15 0.07 -1.06
C ARG A 48 -4.91 -0.52 0.32
N ARG A 49 -3.71 -1.05 0.56
CA ARG A 49 -3.33 -1.60 1.87
C ARG A 49 -3.30 -0.53 2.96
N LEU A 50 -2.77 0.67 2.70
CA LEU A 50 -2.86 1.79 3.64
C LEU A 50 -4.32 2.13 3.97
N GLY A 51 -5.19 2.18 2.96
CA GLY A 51 -6.63 2.37 3.16
C GLY A 51 -7.24 1.30 4.06
N GLN A 52 -6.97 0.01 3.77
CA GLN A 52 -7.44 -1.11 4.59
C GLN A 52 -6.94 -1.02 6.04
N ILE A 53 -5.68 -0.67 6.25
CA ILE A 53 -5.11 -0.49 7.59
C ILE A 53 -5.86 0.61 8.35
N ARG A 54 -6.15 1.76 7.71
CA ARG A 54 -6.94 2.83 8.35
C ARG A 54 -8.37 2.38 8.67
N MET A 55 -8.98 1.54 7.83
CA MET A 55 -10.28 0.92 8.16
C MET A 55 -10.19 0.04 9.41
N PHE A 56 -9.18 -0.83 9.50
CA PHE A 56 -8.99 -1.70 10.67
C PHE A 56 -8.68 -0.93 11.96
N GLN A 57 -8.05 0.25 11.86
CA GLN A 57 -7.84 1.15 12.99
C GLN A 57 -9.10 1.93 13.41
N GLY A 58 -10.26 1.68 12.79
CA GLY A 58 -11.49 2.44 13.07
C GLY A 58 -11.44 3.88 12.53
N ARG A 59 -10.57 4.15 11.55
CA ARG A 59 -10.34 5.47 10.93
C ARG A 59 -10.76 5.48 9.45
N PRO A 60 -12.04 5.22 9.13
CA PRO A 60 -12.48 5.10 7.74
C PRO A 60 -12.33 6.39 6.93
N HIS A 61 -12.47 7.56 7.58
CA HIS A 61 -12.26 8.85 6.92
C HIS A 61 -10.84 9.01 6.38
N ASP A 62 -9.84 8.48 7.09
CA ASP A 62 -8.45 8.53 6.65
C ASP A 62 -8.13 7.50 5.56
N ALA A 63 -8.98 6.49 5.36
CA ALA A 63 -8.82 5.50 4.30
C ALA A 63 -9.19 6.05 2.93
N VAL A 64 -10.20 6.95 2.87
CA VAL A 64 -10.77 7.51 1.65
C VAL A 64 -9.72 8.05 0.67
N PRO A 65 -8.78 8.94 1.06
CA PRO A 65 -7.81 9.48 0.11
C PRO A 65 -6.91 8.40 -0.50
N PHE A 66 -6.51 7.40 0.29
CA PHE A 66 -5.67 6.31 -0.20
C PHE A 66 -6.41 5.40 -1.19
N LEU A 67 -7.65 5.04 -0.88
CA LEU A 67 -8.48 4.20 -1.75
C LEU A 67 -8.84 4.93 -3.06
N ALA A 68 -9.16 6.23 -2.99
CA ALA A 68 -9.44 7.04 -4.16
C ALA A 68 -8.22 7.13 -5.10
N GLN A 69 -7.02 7.32 -4.54
CA GLN A 69 -5.79 7.36 -5.33
C GLN A 69 -5.45 5.98 -5.93
N ALA A 70 -5.67 4.89 -5.19
CA ALA A 70 -5.50 3.53 -5.71
C ALA A 70 -6.41 3.28 -6.92
N LEU A 71 -7.69 3.63 -6.81
CA LEU A 71 -8.67 3.50 -7.88
C LEU A 71 -8.29 4.34 -9.11
N LYS A 72 -7.81 5.57 -8.91
CA LYS A 72 -7.35 6.43 -10.01
C LYS A 72 -6.20 5.79 -10.79
N ILE A 73 -5.27 5.13 -10.11
CA ILE A 73 -4.16 4.43 -10.78
C ILE A 73 -4.69 3.20 -11.56
N GLU A 74 -5.54 2.38 -10.94
CA GLU A 74 -6.08 1.17 -11.59
C GLU A 74 -6.96 1.50 -12.81
N THR A 75 -7.80 2.54 -12.71
CA THR A 75 -8.65 3.01 -13.80
C THR A 75 -7.84 3.65 -14.92
N ALA A 76 -6.81 4.43 -14.60
CA ALA A 76 -5.90 4.97 -15.61
C ALA A 76 -5.16 3.85 -16.37
N VAL A 77 -4.71 2.79 -15.67
CA VAL A 77 -4.09 1.63 -16.30
C VAL A 77 -5.08 0.89 -17.20
N LYS A 78 -6.33 0.69 -16.74
CA LYS A 78 -7.36 0.01 -17.52
C LYS A 78 -7.74 0.76 -18.80
N ASN A 79 -7.77 2.09 -18.76
CA ASN A 79 -8.11 2.92 -19.92
C ASN A 79 -6.94 3.08 -20.90
N ALA A 80 -5.73 2.70 -20.51
CA ALA A 80 -4.51 2.79 -21.32
C ALA A 80 -4.06 1.44 -21.93
N ALA A 81 -4.82 0.36 -21.68
CA ALA A 81 -4.59 -0.99 -22.18
C ALA A 81 -5.61 -1.35 -23.26
#